data_AF-A0AAV5AZM6-F1
#
_entry.id   AF-A0AAV5AZM6-F1
#
_cell.length_a   1.000
_cell.length_b   1.000
_cell.length_c   1.000
_cell.angle_alpha   90.00
_cell.angle_beta   90.00
_cell.angle_gamma   90.00
#
_symmetry.space_group_name_H-M   'P 1'
#
loop_
_entity.id
_entity.type
_entity.pdbx_description
1 polymer ?
#
loop_
_entity_poly.entity_id
_entity_poly.type
_entity_poly.pdbx_seq_one_letter_code
_entity_poly.pdbx_strand_id
1 'polypeptide(L)'
;MIEILIGVLAFLGALFILMAGIGVVRMPDTYLRMSVATKSTTLGVGLTLVAFGLHFQEQMTTMRVLIIILFVMITAPVSAHLMGRATYISKNKLWDKSVSDDLKDKYDEEDHC
;
A
#
# COMPACT_ATOMS: atom_id res chain seq x y z
N MET A 1 -20.70 6.83 22.40
CA MET A 1 -20.78 7.03 20.94
C MET A 1 -19.40 6.96 20.28
N ILE A 2 -18.38 7.66 20.79
CA ILE A 2 -16.99 7.58 20.28
C ILE A 2 -16.41 6.17 20.31
N GLU A 3 -16.67 5.37 21.35
CA GLU A 3 -16.21 3.97 21.42
C GLU A 3 -16.67 3.09 20.24
N ILE A 4 -17.91 3.27 19.78
CA ILE A 4 -18.43 2.52 18.63
C ILE A 4 -17.70 2.96 17.36
N LEU A 5 -17.44 4.25 17.20
CA LEU A 5 -16.69 4.79 16.08
C LEU A 5 -15.26 4.23 16.06
N ILE A 6 -14.56 4.23 17.20
CA ILE A 6 -13.21 3.64 17.34
C ILE A 6 -13.23 2.16 16.96
N GLY A 7 -14.21 1.41 17.49
CA GLY A 7 -14.36 -0.01 17.18
C GLY A 7 -14.58 -0.28 15.68
N VAL A 8 -15.42 0.52 15.01
CA VAL A 8 -15.67 0.40 13.56
C VAL A 8 -14.41 0.75 12.76
N LEU A 9 -13.70 1.84 13.09
CA LEU A 9 -12.46 2.21 12.40
C LEU A 9 -11.38 1.14 12.57
N ALA A 10 -11.20 0.63 13.78
CA ALA A 10 -10.22 -0.42 14.07
C ALA A 10 -10.57 -1.73 13.34
N PHE A 11 -11.85 -2.12 13.34
CA PHE A 11 -12.31 -3.31 12.63
C PHE A 11 -12.11 -3.20 11.13
N LEU A 12 -12.49 -2.07 10.52
CA LEU A 12 -12.24 -1.82 9.09
C LEU A 12 -10.74 -1.81 8.79
N GLY A 13 -9.93 -1.16 9.63
CA GLY A 13 -8.48 -1.15 9.51
C GLY A 13 -7.88 -2.56 9.47
N ALA A 14 -8.28 -3.41 10.41
CA ALA A 14 -7.87 -4.81 10.46
C ALA A 14 -8.34 -5.61 9.23
N LEU A 15 -9.57 -5.37 8.75
CA LEU A 15 -10.12 -6.00 7.56
C LEU A 15 -9.32 -5.64 6.31
N PHE A 16 -8.93 -4.37 6.14
CA PHE A 16 -8.07 -3.93 5.04
C PHE A 16 -6.67 -4.55 5.10
N ILE A 17 -6.07 -4.69 6.29
CA ILE A 17 -4.78 -5.36 6.47
C ILE A 17 -4.90 -6.85 6.10
N LEU A 18 -5.98 -7.52 6.51
CA LEU A 18 -6.26 -8.90 6.13
C LEU A 18 -6.41 -9.04 4.61
N MET A 19 -7.17 -8.15 3.98
CA MET A 19 -7.30 -8.10 2.51
C MET A 19 -5.96 -7.85 1.82
N ALA A 20 -5.07 -7.05 2.40
CA ALA A 20 -3.73 -6.85 1.87
C ALA A 20 -2.94 -8.18 1.84
N GLY A 21 -2.93 -8.92 2.95
CA GLY A 21 -2.27 -10.23 3.03
C GLY A 21 -2.85 -11.25 2.07
N ILE A 22 -4.18 -11.38 2.03
CA ILE A 22 -4.87 -12.28 1.08
C ILE A 22 -4.59 -11.86 -0.36
N GLY A 23 -4.63 -10.56 -0.65
CA GLY A 23 -4.35 -10.01 -1.97
C GLY A 23 -2.94 -10.35 -2.46
N VAL A 24 -1.92 -10.23 -1.61
CA VAL A 24 -0.55 -10.60 -1.96
C VAL A 24 -0.41 -12.08 -2.32
N VAL A 25 -1.11 -12.97 -1.61
CA VAL A 25 -1.05 -14.42 -1.87
C VAL A 25 -1.88 -14.83 -3.10
N ARG A 26 -3.02 -14.18 -3.32
CA ARG A 26 -4.00 -14.55 -4.36
C ARG A 26 -3.64 -13.98 -5.74
N MET A 27 -2.98 -12.83 -5.81
CA MET A 27 -2.77 -12.12 -7.07
C MET A 27 -1.73 -12.82 -7.97
N PRO A 28 -1.97 -12.88 -9.29
CA PRO A 28 -1.22 -13.75 -10.20
C PRO A 28 0.16 -13.20 -10.60
N ASP A 29 0.37 -11.88 -10.59
CA ASP A 29 1.64 -11.25 -10.96
C ASP A 29 2.15 -10.29 -9.87
N THR A 30 3.42 -9.91 -9.96
CA THR A 30 4.08 -9.02 -9.00
C THR A 30 3.47 -7.62 -9.01
N TYR A 31 3.04 -7.12 -10.17
CA TYR A 31 2.45 -5.78 -10.31
C TYR A 31 1.09 -5.66 -9.62
N LEU A 32 0.20 -6.63 -9.80
CA LEU A 32 -1.10 -6.68 -9.11
C LEU A 32 -0.91 -6.91 -7.61
N ARG A 33 0.04 -7.79 -7.21
CA ARG A 33 0.40 -7.97 -5.79
C ARG A 33 0.79 -6.64 -5.14
N MET A 34 1.68 -5.88 -5.79
CA MET A 34 2.10 -4.57 -5.29
C MET A 34 0.94 -3.57 -5.23
N SER A 35 0.14 -3.46 -6.30
CA SER A 35 -0.99 -2.52 -6.34
C SER A 35 -2.00 -2.80 -5.22
N VAL A 36 -2.33 -4.07 -5.01
CA VAL A 36 -3.28 -4.49 -3.97
C VAL A 36 -2.70 -4.31 -2.58
N ALA A 37 -1.42 -4.67 -2.38
CA ALA A 37 -0.72 -4.48 -1.11
C ALA A 37 -0.67 -3.01 -0.71
N THR A 38 -0.21 -2.12 -1.60
CA THR A 38 -0.04 -0.70 -1.30
C THR A 38 -1.38 -0.03 -0.98
N LYS A 39 -2.43 -0.26 -1.79
CA LYS A 39 -3.76 0.35 -1.56
C LYS A 39 -4.38 -0.13 -0.25
N SER A 40 -4.40 -1.44 -0.04
CA SER A 40 -5.04 -2.05 1.13
C SER A 40 -4.29 -1.73 2.43
N THR A 41 -2.96 -1.74 2.40
CA THR A 41 -2.14 -1.45 3.59
C THR A 41 -2.23 0.03 3.97
N THR A 42 -2.21 0.95 3.00
CA THR A 42 -2.30 2.40 3.28
C THR A 42 -3.62 2.74 3.96
N LEU A 43 -4.75 2.19 3.47
CA LEU A 43 -6.06 2.36 4.11
C LEU A 43 -6.14 1.66 5.46
N GLY A 44 -5.66 0.42 5.56
CA GLY A 44 -5.75 -0.36 6.80
C GLY A 44 -4.94 0.25 7.95
N VAL A 45 -3.68 0.61 7.69
CA VAL A 45 -2.81 1.31 8.65
C VAL A 45 -3.37 2.69 8.97
N GLY A 46 -3.83 3.45 7.97
CA GLY A 46 -4.44 4.76 8.16
C GLY A 46 -5.64 4.74 9.10
N LEU A 47 -6.60 3.84 8.86
CA LEU A 47 -7.80 3.70 9.71
C LEU A 47 -7.45 3.25 11.14
N THR A 48 -6.51 2.31 11.27
CA THR A 48 -6.04 1.83 12.59
C THR A 48 -5.37 2.94 13.39
N LEU A 49 -4.54 3.77 12.73
CA LEU A 49 -3.86 4.89 13.37
C LEU A 49 -4.84 6.00 13.78
N VAL A 50 -5.86 6.30 12.95
CA VAL A 50 -6.91 7.24 13.33
C VAL A 50 -7.71 6.73 14.54
N ALA A 51 -8.07 5.45 14.56
CA ALA A 51 -8.72 4.83 15.73
C ALA A 51 -7.86 4.97 17.00
N PHE A 52 -6.55 4.74 16.88
CA PHE A 52 -5.60 4.88 17.98
C PHE A 52 -5.53 6.33 18.50
N GLY A 53 -5.42 7.33 17.61
CA GLY A 53 -5.42 8.74 18.00
C GLY A 53 -6.71 9.16 18.71
N LEU A 54 -7.86 8.69 18.23
CA LEU A 54 -9.17 8.97 18.83
C LEU A 54 -9.38 8.31 20.19
N HIS A 55 -8.72 7.18 20.46
CA HIS A 55 -8.82 6.47 21.73
C HIS A 55 -8.03 7.16 22.85
N PHE A 56 -6.77 7.53 22.58
CA PHE A 56 -5.91 8.13 23.60
C PHE A 56 -6.19 9.61 23.84
N GLN A 57 -6.69 10.33 22.83
CA GLN A 57 -7.04 11.77 22.88
C GLN A 57 -5.96 12.69 23.46
N GLU A 58 -4.72 12.23 23.50
CA GLU A 58 -3.59 13.01 23.98
C GLU A 58 -3.01 13.81 22.80
N GLN A 59 -2.69 15.09 23.04
CA GLN A 59 -2.17 16.00 22.01
C GLN A 59 -0.89 15.46 21.37
N MET A 60 0.04 14.95 22.18
CA MET A 60 1.31 14.41 21.70
C MET A 60 1.12 13.15 20.86
N THR A 61 0.23 12.27 21.29
CA THR A 61 -0.11 11.04 20.56
C THR A 61 -0.80 11.35 19.21
N THR A 62 -1.73 12.29 19.20
CA THR A 62 -2.44 12.71 17.97
C THR A 62 -1.48 13.32 16.94
N MET A 63 -0.53 14.16 17.38
CA MET A 63 0.50 14.70 16.48
C MET A 63 1.39 13.60 15.90
N ARG A 64 1.84 12.64 16.72
CA ARG A 64 2.64 11.49 16.26
C ARG A 64 1.89 10.66 15.22
N VAL A 65 0.61 10.37 15.48
CA VAL A 65 -0.26 9.64 14.54
C VAL A 65 -0.35 10.35 13.19
N LEU A 66 -0.58 11.67 13.18
CA LEU A 66 -0.66 12.44 11.93
C LEU A 66 0.67 12.41 11.15
N ILE A 67 1.81 12.54 11.84
CA ILE A 67 3.13 12.45 11.21
C ILE A 67 3.35 11.07 10.61
N ILE A 68 2.97 9.99 11.31
CA ILE A 68 3.12 8.62 10.80
C ILE A 68 2.26 8.42 9.55
N ILE A 69 0.99 8.87 9.56
CA ILE A 69 0.10 8.75 8.39
C ILE A 69 0.72 9.46 7.18
N LEU A 70 1.17 10.70 7.37
CA LEU A 70 1.79 11.50 6.31
C LEU A 70 3.08 10.84 5.79
N PHE A 71 3.91 10.34 6.69
CA PHE A 71 5.13 9.62 6.34
C PHE A 71 4.83 8.35 5.51
N VAL A 72 3.84 7.56 5.91
CA VAL A 72 3.41 6.36 5.17
C VAL A 72 2.85 6.73 3.81
N MET A 73 2.03 7.79 3.71
CA MET A 73 1.47 8.22 2.43
C MET A 73 2.53 8.71 1.43
N ILE A 74 3.63 9.28 1.90
CA ILE A 74 4.74 9.72 1.03
C ILE A 74 5.65 8.54 0.68
N THR A 75 5.97 7.67 1.65
CA THR A 75 6.92 6.57 1.43
C THR A 75 6.31 5.42 0.63
N ALA A 76 5.03 5.09 0.84
CA ALA A 76 4.35 4.03 0.11
C ALA A 76 4.39 4.16 -1.43
N PRO A 77 4.08 5.31 -2.06
CA PRO A 77 4.16 5.47 -3.51
C PRO A 77 5.61 5.45 -4.01
N VAL A 78 6.57 6.01 -3.26
CA VAL A 78 7.99 5.96 -3.62
C VAL A 78 8.49 4.52 -3.65
N SER A 79 8.19 3.73 -2.60
CA SER A 79 8.51 2.30 -2.55
C SER A 79 7.84 1.53 -3.69
N ALA A 80 6.55 1.78 -3.95
CA ALA A 80 5.83 1.11 -5.03
C ALA A 80 6.41 1.42 -6.41
N HIS A 81 6.82 2.67 -6.65
CA HIS A 81 7.45 3.07 -7.91
C HIS A 81 8.81 2.38 -8.12
N LEU A 82 9.68 2.41 -7.10
CA LEU A 82 10.99 1.77 -7.16
C LEU A 82 10.89 0.25 -7.34
N MET A 83 9.99 -0.41 -6.61
CA MET A 83 9.74 -1.84 -6.77
C MET A 83 9.17 -2.17 -8.15
N GLY A 84 8.33 -1.30 -8.73
CA GLY A 84 7.74 -1.52 -10.05
C GLY A 84 8.79 -1.46 -11.15
N ARG A 85 9.67 -0.45 -11.08
CA ARG A 85 10.83 -0.31 -11.96
C ARG A 85 11.79 -1.49 -11.81
N ALA A 86 12.14 -1.89 -10.59
CA ALA A 86 13.02 -3.03 -10.33
C ALA A 86 12.44 -4.36 -10.87
N THR A 87 11.12 -4.57 -10.70
CA THR A 87 10.40 -5.75 -11.22
C THR A 87 10.45 -5.79 -12.75
N TYR A 88 10.26 -4.63 -13.39
CA TYR A 88 10.30 -4.52 -14.85
C TYR A 88 11.71 -4.77 -15.40
N ILE A 89 12.74 -4.15 -14.81
CA ILE A 89 14.15 -4.39 -15.16
C ILE A 89 14.54 -5.86 -14.98
N SER A 90 14.01 -6.52 -13.95
CA SER A 90 14.25 -7.95 -13.69
C SER A 90 13.52 -8.89 -14.67
N LYS A 91 12.86 -8.36 -15.70
CA LYS A 91 12.09 -9.10 -16.72
C LYS A 91 11.04 -10.04 -16.13
N ASN A 92 10.41 -9.62 -15.03
CA ASN A 92 9.36 -10.40 -14.41
C ASN A 92 8.12 -10.43 -15.33
N LYS A 93 7.55 -11.62 -15.53
CA LYS A 93 6.46 -11.80 -16.48
C LYS A 93 5.21 -11.05 -15.99
N LEU A 94 4.60 -10.25 -16.86
CA LEU A 94 3.26 -9.70 -16.60
C LEU A 94 2.23 -10.83 -16.54
N TRP A 95 1.08 -10.57 -15.92
CA TRP A 95 -0.03 -11.51 -15.96
C TRP A 95 -0.44 -11.85 -17.40
N ASP A 96 -0.75 -13.12 -17.67
CA ASP A 96 -1.12 -13.60 -19.01
C ASP A 96 -2.36 -12.90 -19.62
N LYS A 97 -3.19 -12.27 -18.78
CA LYS A 97 -4.38 -11.53 -19.21
C LYS A 97 -4.15 -10.02 -19.32
N SER A 98 -2.90 -9.55 -19.18
CA SER A 98 -2.55 -8.15 -19.37
C SER A 98 -2.69 -7.77 -20.84
N VAL A 99 -3.45 -6.70 -21.11
CA VAL A 99 -3.78 -6.26 -22.47
C VAL A 99 -2.76 -5.28 -23.05
N SER A 100 -2.19 -4.42 -22.20
CA SER A 100 -1.21 -3.39 -22.61
C SER A 100 0.07 -3.51 -21.83
N ASP A 101 1.19 -3.34 -22.53
CA ASP A 101 2.51 -3.12 -21.97
C ASP A 101 3.18 -2.01 -22.80
N ASP A 102 2.95 -0.76 -22.39
CA ASP A 102 3.40 0.43 -23.12
C ASP A 102 4.91 0.67 -23.00
N LEU A 103 5.57 -0.04 -22.08
CA LEU A 103 7.02 -0.03 -21.84
C LEU A 103 7.74 -1.08 -22.70
N LYS A 104 7.01 -2.05 -23.24
CA LYS A 104 7.54 -3.05 -24.15
C LYS A 104 8.23 -2.34 -25.32
N ASP A 105 9.46 -2.76 -25.63
CA ASP A 105 10.29 -2.21 -26.70
C ASP A 105 10.72 -0.74 -26.53
N LYS A 106 10.43 -0.10 -25.39
CA LYS A 106 10.89 1.27 -25.05
C LYS A 106 11.94 1.33 -23.94
N TYR A 107 12.29 0.17 -23.39
CA TYR A 107 13.23 0.04 -22.29
C TYR A 107 14.47 -0.68 -22.83
N ASP A 108 15.32 0.07 -23.53
CA ASP A 108 16.60 -0.44 -24.02
C ASP A 108 17.59 -0.58 -22.86
N GLU A 109 18.25 -1.73 -22.78
CA GLU A 109 19.24 -2.05 -21.74
C GLU A 109 20.49 -1.15 -21.79
N GLU A 110 20.73 -0.49 -22.93
CA GLU A 110 21.94 0.31 -23.16
C GLU A 110 21.91 1.71 -22.52
N ASP A 111 20.73 2.27 -22.22
CA ASP A 111 20.59 3.66 -21.72
C ASP A 111 20.60 3.80 -20.19
N HIS A 112 20.68 2.70 -19.44
CA HIS A 112 20.39 2.69 -17.99
C HIS A 112 21.46 2.02 -17.11
N CYS A 113 22.70 1.92 -17.60
CA CYS A 113 23.88 1.52 -16.82
C CYS A 113 24.51 2.73 -16.11
#